data_AF-A0AAV0DU25-F1
#
_entry.id   AF-A0AAV0DU25-F1
#
_cell.length_a   1.000
_cell.length_b   1.000
_cell.length_c   1.000
_cell.angle_alpha   90.00
_cell.angle_beta   90.00
_cell.angle_gamma   90.00
#
_symmetry.space_group_name_H-M   'P 1'
#
loop_
_entity.id
_entity.type
_entity.pdbx_description
1 polymer ?
#
loop_
_entity_poly.entity_id
_entity_poly.type
_entity_poly.pdbx_seq_one_letter_code
_entity_poly.pdbx_strand_id
1 'polypeptide(L)'
;MCQLVVKEIANGDEQVKADAMRIGQYTDGQFPIDSKEFAKRIFYTVFMGSENSSEATASRAKLLADEIGSWHLNVSIDGVVSSLISLFHTLTGKRPHYKVDGGSSIENLGLQNIQARVRMVLAFMLASLLPWVHNKLGFYLVLGSSNVDEALRGYLTKYDCSSADINPIGSISKMDLRTFLRWAAIHLGYSSLVDIEAAPPTAELEPIRSNYSQLDEVDMGMTYEELSVYGRLRKIFRCGPVSMFKNLCYKWGTVLTPKEVGDKVKHFFKYYAVNRHKMTVLTPSYHAESYSPEDNRFDLRQFLYNVKWPYQFRKIDELVNELDSDQVEITKTVHGSGGMGVVAAGADNPSAGI
;
A
#
# COMPACT_ATOMS: atom_id res chain seq x y z
N MET A 1 2.90 1.60 -20.95
CA MET A 1 4.16 1.22 -21.65
C MET A 1 3.90 0.77 -23.08
N CYS A 2 3.17 -0.32 -23.34
CA CYS A 2 2.98 -0.86 -24.70
C CYS A 2 2.41 0.16 -25.71
N GLN A 3 1.42 0.97 -25.31
CA GLN A 3 0.89 2.06 -26.14
C GLN A 3 1.96 3.09 -26.55
N LEU A 4 2.92 3.41 -25.65
CA LEU A 4 4.03 4.32 -25.96
C LEU A 4 5.02 3.67 -26.93
N VAL A 5 5.34 2.39 -26.73
CA VAL A 5 6.23 1.65 -27.64
C VAL A 5 5.69 1.64 -29.07
N VAL A 6 4.41 1.28 -29.24
CA VAL A 6 3.77 1.29 -30.57
C VAL A 6 3.75 2.69 -31.18
N LYS A 7 3.49 3.72 -30.38
CA LYS A 7 3.53 5.11 -30.82
C LYS A 7 4.92 5.51 -31.33
N GLU A 8 5.99 5.22 -30.60
CA GLU A 8 7.34 5.60 -31.02
C GLU A 8 7.82 4.80 -32.24
N ILE A 9 7.41 3.54 -32.39
CA ILE A 9 7.62 2.78 -33.62
C ILE A 9 6.93 3.46 -34.81
N ALA A 10 5.70 3.93 -34.64
CA ALA A 10 4.98 4.67 -35.67
C ALA A 10 5.63 6.03 -36.00
N ASN A 11 6.31 6.64 -35.04
CA ASN A 11 7.11 7.86 -35.25
C ASN A 11 8.45 7.61 -35.94
N GLY A 12 8.83 6.35 -36.20
CA GLY A 12 10.07 5.98 -36.88
C GLY A 12 11.27 5.81 -35.95
N ASP A 13 11.06 5.56 -34.65
CA ASP A 13 12.16 5.22 -33.74
C ASP A 13 12.64 3.78 -33.97
N GLU A 14 13.75 3.66 -34.72
CA GLU A 14 14.35 2.36 -35.08
C GLU A 14 14.93 1.61 -33.87
N GLN A 15 15.36 2.31 -32.81
CA GLN A 15 15.90 1.67 -31.61
C GLN A 15 14.76 1.02 -30.81
N VAL A 16 13.67 1.75 -30.58
CA VAL A 16 12.49 1.21 -29.89
C VAL A 16 11.91 0.04 -30.67
N LYS A 17 11.86 0.13 -32.01
CA LYS A 17 11.42 -0.96 -32.87
C LYS A 17 12.30 -2.20 -32.72
N ALA A 18 13.62 -2.05 -32.82
CA ALA A 18 14.56 -3.16 -32.68
C ALA A 18 14.45 -3.84 -31.29
N ASP A 19 14.33 -3.06 -30.23
CA ASP A 19 14.17 -3.59 -28.87
C ASP A 19 12.82 -4.29 -28.67
N ALA A 20 11.73 -3.71 -29.18
CA ALA A 20 10.41 -4.32 -29.10
C ALA A 20 10.35 -5.66 -29.89
N MET A 21 10.97 -5.71 -31.07
CA MET A 21 11.12 -6.95 -31.84
C MET A 21 11.89 -8.02 -31.07
N ARG A 22 13.01 -7.64 -30.46
CA ARG A 22 13.87 -8.54 -29.67
C ARG A 22 13.18 -9.06 -28.42
N ILE A 23 12.57 -8.18 -27.62
CA ILE A 23 11.92 -8.54 -26.36
C ILE A 23 10.62 -9.31 -26.60
N GLY A 24 9.82 -8.90 -27.60
CA GLY A 24 8.60 -9.59 -28.00
C GLY A 24 8.85 -10.88 -28.80
N GLN A 25 10.11 -11.15 -29.16
CA GLN A 25 10.52 -12.30 -29.98
C GLN A 25 9.71 -12.41 -31.27
N TYR A 26 9.63 -11.31 -32.02
CA TYR A 26 9.00 -11.31 -33.34
C TYR A 26 9.89 -12.01 -34.37
N THR A 27 9.28 -12.76 -35.29
CA THR A 27 9.96 -13.46 -36.39
C THR A 27 9.65 -12.77 -37.72
N ASP A 28 10.41 -13.11 -38.77
CA ASP A 28 10.09 -12.75 -40.16
C ASP A 28 9.95 -11.25 -40.43
N GLY A 29 10.69 -10.42 -39.69
CA GLY A 29 10.67 -8.96 -39.82
C GLY A 29 9.39 -8.29 -39.27
N GLN A 30 8.52 -9.04 -38.59
CA GLN A 30 7.35 -8.49 -37.92
C GLN A 30 7.75 -7.60 -36.74
N PHE A 31 6.89 -6.64 -36.40
CA PHE A 31 7.08 -5.74 -35.26
C PHE A 31 5.72 -5.33 -34.69
N PRO A 32 5.65 -4.88 -33.42
CA PRO A 32 4.37 -4.54 -32.80
C PRO A 32 3.73 -3.31 -33.43
N ILE A 33 2.51 -3.47 -33.93
CA ILE A 33 1.64 -2.39 -34.41
C ILE A 33 0.39 -2.20 -33.52
N ASP A 34 0.11 -3.16 -32.64
CA ASP A 34 -0.96 -3.10 -31.66
C ASP A 34 -0.41 -3.30 -30.24
N SER A 35 -0.85 -2.43 -29.34
CA SER A 35 -0.36 -2.42 -27.96
C SER A 35 -0.82 -3.63 -27.16
N LYS A 36 -2.01 -4.19 -27.46
CA LYS A 36 -2.53 -5.38 -26.78
C LYS A 36 -1.80 -6.63 -27.22
N GLU A 37 -1.56 -6.78 -28.52
CA GLU A 37 -0.75 -7.87 -29.08
C GLU A 37 0.66 -7.87 -28.48
N PHE A 38 1.30 -6.70 -28.39
CA PHE A 38 2.60 -6.59 -27.73
C PHE A 38 2.54 -6.94 -26.25
N ALA A 39 1.53 -6.45 -25.52
CA ALA A 39 1.32 -6.77 -24.11
C ALA A 39 1.18 -8.28 -23.88
N LYS A 40 0.46 -9.00 -24.75
CA LYS A 40 0.28 -10.46 -24.64
C LYS A 40 1.58 -11.24 -24.67
N ARG A 41 2.63 -10.70 -25.31
CA ARG A 41 3.93 -11.36 -25.44
C ARG A 41 4.83 -11.17 -24.23
N ILE A 42 4.69 -10.04 -23.54
CA ILE A 42 5.66 -9.56 -22.55
C ILE A 42 5.07 -9.37 -21.16
N PHE A 43 3.76 -9.32 -21.02
CA PHE A 43 3.07 -9.04 -19.76
C PHE A 43 2.14 -10.18 -19.39
N TYR A 44 2.49 -10.85 -18.29
CA TYR A 44 1.79 -11.99 -17.75
C TYR A 44 1.12 -11.57 -16.44
N THR A 45 -0.17 -11.81 -16.32
CA THR A 45 -0.94 -11.53 -15.12
C THR A 45 -1.47 -12.83 -14.54
N VAL A 46 -1.50 -12.93 -13.21
CA VAL A 46 -2.02 -14.10 -12.52
C VAL A 46 -2.93 -13.66 -11.37
N PHE A 47 -4.18 -14.11 -11.40
CA PHE A 47 -5.07 -14.05 -10.26
C PHE A 47 -4.90 -15.32 -9.43
N MET A 48 -4.48 -15.15 -8.18
CA MET A 48 -4.20 -16.25 -7.24
C MET A 48 -5.28 -16.29 -6.16
N GLY A 49 -6.43 -16.82 -6.51
CA GLY A 49 -7.61 -16.92 -5.65
C GLY A 49 -7.44 -17.94 -4.53
N SER A 50 -8.23 -17.79 -3.48
CA SER A 50 -8.44 -18.77 -2.41
C SER A 50 -9.94 -19.05 -2.25
N GLU A 51 -10.30 -19.98 -1.38
CA GLU A 51 -11.69 -20.25 -0.99
C GLU A 51 -12.45 -19.01 -0.50
N ASN A 52 -11.73 -17.98 -0.03
CA ASN A 52 -12.29 -16.73 0.47
C ASN A 52 -12.41 -15.63 -0.60
N SER A 53 -11.84 -15.84 -1.80
CA SER A 53 -11.81 -14.84 -2.85
C SER A 53 -13.15 -14.77 -3.58
N SER A 54 -13.64 -13.55 -3.83
CA SER A 54 -14.93 -13.35 -4.50
C SER A 54 -14.85 -13.53 -6.03
N GLU A 55 -15.96 -13.96 -6.63
CA GLU A 55 -16.08 -14.00 -8.10
C GLU A 55 -15.94 -12.58 -8.70
N ALA A 56 -16.32 -11.56 -7.94
CA ALA A 56 -16.22 -10.17 -8.35
C ALA A 56 -14.75 -9.71 -8.50
N THR A 57 -13.86 -10.06 -7.57
CA THR A 57 -12.42 -9.72 -7.69
C THR A 57 -11.76 -10.48 -8.84
N ALA A 58 -12.06 -11.77 -9.00
CA ALA A 58 -11.58 -12.58 -10.10
C ALA A 58 -12.03 -12.04 -11.48
N SER A 59 -13.30 -11.66 -11.60
CA SER A 59 -13.88 -11.13 -12.83
C SER A 59 -13.27 -9.79 -13.22
N ARG A 60 -13.08 -8.87 -12.26
CA ARG A 60 -12.41 -7.58 -12.52
C ARG A 60 -10.96 -7.77 -12.98
N ALA A 61 -10.22 -8.69 -12.37
CA ALA A 61 -8.85 -9.01 -12.77
C ALA A 61 -8.79 -9.53 -14.22
N LYS A 62 -9.70 -10.43 -14.59
CA LYS A 62 -9.80 -10.96 -15.95
C LYS A 62 -10.16 -9.87 -16.97
N LEU A 63 -11.16 -9.04 -16.65
CA LEU A 63 -11.61 -7.96 -17.54
C LEU A 63 -10.49 -6.96 -17.83
N LEU A 64 -9.79 -6.50 -16.79
CA LEU A 64 -8.65 -5.59 -16.97
C LEU A 64 -7.52 -6.25 -17.77
N ALA A 65 -7.25 -7.53 -17.53
CA ALA A 65 -6.25 -8.28 -18.29
C ALA A 65 -6.59 -8.34 -19.79
N ASP A 66 -7.87 -8.50 -20.14
CA ASP A 66 -8.37 -8.49 -21.53
C ASP A 66 -8.32 -7.08 -22.15
N GLU A 67 -8.66 -6.04 -21.39
CA GLU A 67 -8.53 -4.65 -21.82
C GLU A 67 -7.07 -4.30 -22.16
N ILE A 68 -6.12 -4.73 -21.32
CA ILE A 68 -4.68 -4.55 -21.54
C ILE A 68 -4.13 -5.46 -22.65
N GLY A 69 -4.70 -6.65 -22.82
CA GLY A 69 -4.20 -7.70 -23.72
C GLY A 69 -3.13 -8.60 -23.10
N SER A 70 -3.02 -8.65 -21.77
CA SER A 70 -2.01 -9.47 -21.08
C SER A 70 -2.29 -10.98 -21.21
N TRP A 71 -1.26 -11.82 -21.03
CA TRP A 71 -1.46 -13.26 -20.85
C TRP A 71 -1.94 -13.55 -19.43
N HIS A 72 -3.22 -13.87 -19.27
CA HIS A 72 -3.85 -14.01 -17.95
C HIS A 72 -4.01 -15.46 -17.50
N LEU A 73 -3.64 -15.72 -16.25
CA LEU A 73 -3.88 -16.97 -15.54
C LEU A 73 -4.81 -16.74 -14.35
N ASN A 74 -5.67 -17.72 -14.07
CA ASN A 74 -6.49 -17.76 -12.87
C ASN A 74 -6.27 -19.11 -12.19
N VAL A 75 -5.77 -19.09 -10.95
CA VAL A 75 -5.34 -20.26 -10.20
C VAL A 75 -5.82 -20.18 -8.76
N SER A 76 -6.24 -21.32 -8.18
CA SER A 76 -6.49 -21.44 -6.74
C SER A 76 -5.21 -21.87 -6.02
N ILE A 77 -4.94 -21.26 -4.86
CA ILE A 77 -3.83 -21.63 -3.97
C ILE A 77 -4.22 -22.63 -2.88
N ASP A 78 -5.50 -23.01 -2.80
CA ASP A 78 -6.07 -23.73 -1.65
C ASP A 78 -5.42 -25.10 -1.43
N GLY A 79 -5.08 -25.80 -2.52
CA GLY A 79 -4.40 -27.10 -2.44
C GLY A 79 -3.01 -26.99 -1.80
N VAL A 80 -2.25 -25.95 -2.14
CA VAL A 80 -0.90 -25.71 -1.57
C VAL A 80 -1.00 -25.26 -0.12
N VAL A 81 -1.92 -24.35 0.18
CA VAL A 81 -2.17 -23.87 1.55
C VAL A 81 -2.62 -25.01 2.47
N SER A 82 -3.56 -25.84 2.01
CA SER A 82 -4.04 -27.01 2.74
C SER A 82 -2.94 -28.03 3.02
N SER A 83 -2.01 -28.22 2.07
CA SER A 83 -0.86 -29.09 2.25
C SER A 83 0.09 -28.58 3.35
N LEU A 84 0.35 -27.26 3.40
CA LEU A 84 1.17 -26.65 4.45
C LEU A 84 0.50 -26.72 5.83
N ILE A 85 -0.81 -26.49 5.91
CA ILE A 85 -1.57 -26.60 7.16
C ILE A 85 -1.59 -28.05 7.65
N SER A 86 -1.75 -29.02 6.75
CA SER A 86 -1.72 -30.45 7.07
C SER A 86 -0.35 -30.86 7.61
N LEU A 87 0.73 -30.40 6.98
CA LEU A 87 2.10 -30.60 7.49
C LEU A 87 2.28 -30.00 8.89
N PHE A 88 1.83 -28.77 9.12
CA PHE A 88 1.90 -28.15 10.45
C PHE A 88 1.14 -28.97 11.51
N HIS A 89 -0.03 -29.50 11.16
CA HIS A 89 -0.80 -30.37 12.04
C HIS A 89 -0.05 -31.68 12.35
N THR A 90 0.54 -32.34 11.35
CA THR A 90 1.35 -33.54 11.56
C THR A 90 2.55 -33.28 12.47
N LEU A 91 3.20 -32.11 12.34
CA LEU A 91 4.39 -31.77 13.14
C LEU A 91 4.08 -31.37 14.58
N THR A 92 2.92 -30.75 14.83
CA THR A 92 2.63 -30.08 16.12
C THR A 92 1.44 -30.65 16.87
N GLY A 93 0.61 -31.47 16.22
CA GLY A 93 -0.68 -31.93 16.73
C GLY A 93 -1.76 -30.84 16.79
N LYS A 94 -1.46 -29.59 16.39
CA LYS A 94 -2.40 -28.47 16.43
C LYS A 94 -2.80 -28.01 15.03
N ARG A 95 -4.05 -27.65 14.84
CA ARG A 95 -4.56 -27.07 13.60
C ARG A 95 -5.02 -25.63 13.88
N PRO A 96 -4.45 -24.61 13.20
CA PRO A 96 -4.89 -23.23 13.37
C PRO A 96 -6.28 -23.02 12.76
N HIS A 97 -7.07 -22.15 13.39
CA HIS A 97 -8.39 -21.74 12.90
C HIS A 97 -8.44 -20.24 12.63
N TYR A 98 -9.29 -19.80 11.68
CA TYR A 98 -9.57 -18.38 11.51
C TYR A 98 -10.30 -17.83 12.73
N LYS A 99 -10.20 -16.53 12.96
CA LYS A 99 -10.85 -15.84 14.09
C LYS A 99 -12.37 -15.99 14.03
N VAL A 100 -12.94 -15.96 12.83
CA VAL A 100 -14.38 -16.19 12.60
C VAL A 100 -14.85 -17.61 12.94
N ASP A 101 -13.91 -18.55 13.03
CA ASP A 101 -14.13 -19.96 13.40
C ASP A 101 -13.65 -20.27 14.83
N GLY A 102 -13.39 -19.25 15.65
CA GLY A 102 -13.00 -19.39 17.05
C GLY A 102 -11.48 -19.45 17.30
N GLY A 103 -10.66 -19.23 16.28
CA GLY A 103 -9.20 -19.14 16.42
C GLY A 103 -8.74 -17.85 17.11
N SER A 104 -7.53 -17.89 17.68
CA SER A 104 -6.88 -16.70 18.25
C SER A 104 -6.39 -15.73 17.17
N SER A 105 -6.07 -14.48 17.56
CA SER A 105 -5.47 -13.49 16.65
C SER A 105 -4.15 -13.97 16.02
N ILE A 106 -3.40 -14.81 16.74
CA ILE A 106 -2.12 -15.38 16.26
C ILE A 106 -2.39 -16.42 15.17
N GLU A 107 -3.36 -17.31 15.37
CA GLU A 107 -3.75 -18.30 14.38
C GLU A 107 -4.28 -17.64 13.11
N ASN A 108 -5.16 -16.65 13.27
CA ASN A 108 -5.74 -15.90 12.17
C ASN A 108 -4.66 -15.23 11.31
N LEU A 109 -3.77 -14.46 11.94
CA LEU A 109 -2.66 -13.81 11.25
C LEU A 109 -1.70 -14.83 10.63
N GLY A 110 -1.48 -15.97 11.29
CA GLY A 110 -0.68 -17.08 10.77
C GLY A 110 -1.24 -17.63 9.45
N LEU A 111 -2.55 -17.90 9.40
CA LEU A 111 -3.25 -18.39 8.21
C LEU A 111 -3.20 -17.38 7.06
N GLN A 112 -3.47 -16.10 7.33
CA GLN A 112 -3.37 -15.04 6.33
C GLN A 112 -1.95 -14.92 5.75
N ASN A 113 -0.93 -14.96 6.62
CA ASN A 113 0.47 -14.88 6.20
C ASN A 113 0.89 -16.07 5.33
N ILE A 114 0.41 -17.29 5.60
CA ILE A 114 0.72 -18.47 4.78
C ILE A 114 0.18 -18.29 3.37
N GLN A 115 -1.08 -17.87 3.24
CA GLN A 115 -1.69 -17.59 1.94
C GLN A 115 -0.90 -16.51 1.17
N ALA A 116 -0.55 -15.41 1.84
CA ALA A 116 0.20 -14.31 1.24
C ALA A 116 1.59 -14.75 0.72
N ARG A 117 2.30 -15.61 1.46
CA ARG A 117 3.62 -16.13 1.06
C ARG A 117 3.54 -17.19 -0.04
N VAL A 118 2.51 -18.04 -0.05
CA VAL A 118 2.31 -19.02 -1.12
C VAL A 118 2.13 -18.31 -2.46
N ARG A 119 1.40 -17.18 -2.49
CA ARG A 119 1.25 -16.35 -3.69
C ARG A 119 2.60 -15.84 -4.21
N MET A 120 3.50 -15.42 -3.32
CA MET A 120 4.86 -15.01 -3.71
C MET A 120 5.65 -16.16 -4.34
N VAL A 121 5.66 -17.34 -3.69
CA VAL A 121 6.36 -18.52 -4.22
C VAL A 121 5.82 -18.89 -5.61
N LEU A 122 4.51 -18.88 -5.78
CA LEU A 122 3.85 -19.15 -7.05
C LEU A 122 4.22 -18.11 -8.13
N ALA A 123 4.24 -16.82 -7.78
CA ALA A 123 4.63 -15.75 -8.70
C ALA A 123 6.05 -15.94 -9.24
N PHE A 124 7.03 -16.24 -8.38
CA PHE A 124 8.42 -16.49 -8.80
C PHE A 124 8.58 -17.80 -9.59
N MET A 125 7.83 -18.85 -9.22
CA MET A 125 7.81 -20.09 -9.98
C MET A 125 7.30 -19.86 -11.40
N LEU A 126 6.19 -19.12 -11.55
CA LEU A 126 5.64 -18.76 -12.86
C LEU A 126 6.60 -17.88 -13.65
N ALA A 127 7.21 -16.88 -13.01
CA ALA A 127 8.18 -16.00 -13.67
C ALA A 127 9.39 -16.76 -14.21
N SER A 128 9.81 -17.82 -13.51
CA SER A 128 10.94 -18.67 -13.91
C SER A 128 10.58 -19.70 -14.98
N LEU A 129 9.37 -20.26 -14.94
CA LEU A 129 9.00 -21.44 -15.74
C LEU A 129 8.08 -21.13 -16.93
N LEU A 130 7.30 -20.05 -16.92
CA LEU A 130 6.42 -19.71 -18.05
C LEU A 130 7.19 -19.46 -19.36
N PRO A 131 8.37 -18.81 -19.38
CA PRO A 131 9.17 -18.74 -20.60
C PRO A 131 9.49 -20.13 -21.16
N TRP A 132 9.91 -21.07 -20.31
CA TRP A 132 10.16 -22.46 -20.70
C TRP A 132 8.91 -23.13 -21.28
N VAL A 133 7.74 -22.99 -20.63
CA VAL A 133 6.46 -23.52 -21.15
C VAL A 133 6.14 -22.97 -22.55
N HIS A 134 6.52 -21.73 -22.83
CA HIS A 134 6.28 -21.07 -24.11
C HIS A 134 7.44 -21.20 -25.11
N ASN A 135 8.44 -22.07 -24.84
CA ASN A 135 9.65 -22.21 -25.65
C ASN A 135 10.40 -20.87 -25.85
N LYS A 136 10.31 -19.97 -24.87
CA LYS A 136 11.02 -18.70 -24.83
C LYS A 136 12.25 -18.83 -23.94
N LEU A 137 13.35 -18.20 -24.35
CA LEU A 137 14.54 -18.06 -23.52
C LEU A 137 14.34 -17.01 -22.43
N GLY A 138 15.01 -17.19 -21.29
CA GLY A 138 15.07 -16.22 -20.19
C GLY A 138 14.06 -16.45 -19.06
N PHE A 139 13.82 -15.40 -18.28
CA PHE A 139 12.91 -15.36 -17.14
C PHE A 139 12.13 -14.04 -17.15
N TYR A 140 10.97 -14.01 -16.50
CA TYR A 140 10.21 -12.78 -16.29
C TYR A 140 10.64 -12.07 -14.99
N LEU A 141 10.49 -10.74 -14.98
CA LEU A 141 10.61 -9.96 -13.74
C LEU A 141 9.26 -9.97 -13.02
N VAL A 142 9.27 -10.31 -11.74
CA VAL A 142 8.10 -10.20 -10.86
C VAL A 142 7.92 -8.73 -10.48
N LEU A 143 6.72 -8.19 -10.72
CA LEU A 143 6.37 -6.82 -10.36
C LEU A 143 5.64 -6.79 -9.02
N GLY A 144 6.14 -5.97 -8.09
CA GLY A 144 5.46 -5.66 -6.83
C GLY A 144 4.38 -4.59 -7.01
N SER A 145 3.46 -4.49 -6.06
CA SER A 145 2.33 -3.54 -6.12
C SER A 145 2.01 -2.88 -4.77
N SER A 146 2.93 -2.88 -3.81
CA SER A 146 2.77 -2.09 -2.58
C SER A 146 2.88 -0.60 -2.90
N ASN A 147 2.15 0.25 -2.19
CA ASN A 147 2.28 1.71 -2.30
C ASN A 147 3.08 2.31 -1.14
N VAL A 148 3.39 3.60 -1.24
CA VAL A 148 4.26 4.30 -0.28
C VAL A 148 3.65 4.40 1.12
N ASP A 149 2.32 4.50 1.22
CA ASP A 149 1.60 4.64 2.50
C ASP A 149 1.58 3.31 3.26
N GLU A 150 1.28 2.20 2.58
CA GLU A 150 1.36 0.83 3.11
C GLU A 150 2.80 0.50 3.55
N ALA A 151 3.79 0.87 2.73
CA ALA A 151 5.20 0.69 3.04
C ALA A 151 5.58 1.48 4.31
N LEU A 152 5.17 2.75 4.41
CA LEU A 152 5.45 3.60 5.56
C LEU A 152 4.87 3.02 6.86
N ARG A 153 3.64 2.49 6.79
CA ARG A 153 2.96 1.84 7.91
C ARG A 153 3.50 0.43 8.20
N GLY A 154 4.15 -0.17 7.20
CA GLY A 154 4.54 -1.57 7.15
C GLY A 154 3.34 -2.52 7.18
N TYR A 155 2.23 -2.09 6.56
CA TYR A 155 1.01 -2.87 6.38
C TYR A 155 1.16 -3.80 5.16
N LEU A 156 1.97 -4.83 5.36
CA LEU A 156 2.27 -5.89 4.40
C LEU A 156 2.75 -7.14 5.15
N THR A 157 2.64 -8.30 4.52
CA THR A 157 3.25 -9.52 5.06
C THR A 157 4.70 -9.59 4.61
N LYS A 158 5.63 -9.75 5.55
CA LYS A 158 7.05 -9.90 5.18
C LYS A 158 7.22 -11.15 4.31
N TYR A 159 7.75 -10.96 3.10
CA TYR A 159 7.92 -11.98 2.05
C TYR A 159 6.63 -12.51 1.41
N ASP A 160 5.58 -11.70 1.33
CA ASP A 160 4.48 -11.92 0.37
C ASP A 160 4.79 -11.26 -0.99
N CYS A 161 3.78 -11.05 -1.85
CA CYS A 161 3.92 -10.39 -3.15
C CYS A 161 4.36 -8.90 -3.08
N SER A 162 4.50 -8.32 -1.87
CA SER A 162 5.26 -7.07 -1.68
C SER A 162 6.76 -7.24 -1.91
N SER A 163 7.25 -8.49 -1.88
CA SER A 163 8.62 -8.89 -2.21
C SER A 163 8.65 -9.45 -3.64
N ALA A 164 9.25 -8.67 -4.54
CA ALA A 164 9.30 -8.88 -5.97
C ALA A 164 10.67 -8.40 -6.50
N ASP A 165 10.89 -8.39 -7.81
CA ASP A 165 12.15 -7.90 -8.38
C ASP A 165 12.19 -6.37 -8.40
N ILE A 166 11.10 -5.75 -8.85
CA ILE A 166 10.94 -4.28 -8.90
C ILE A 166 9.49 -3.88 -8.59
N ASN A 167 9.29 -2.70 -8.02
CA ASN A 167 7.96 -2.15 -7.75
C ASN A 167 7.78 -0.77 -8.44
N PRO A 168 6.99 -0.67 -9.53
CA PRO A 168 6.79 0.58 -10.25
C PRO A 168 5.95 1.61 -9.48
N ILE A 169 5.18 1.19 -8.48
CA ILE A 169 4.26 2.07 -7.73
C ILE A 169 4.65 2.24 -6.25
N GLY A 170 5.77 1.65 -5.82
CA GLY A 170 6.20 1.62 -4.42
C GLY A 170 6.45 2.97 -3.76
N SER A 171 6.64 4.03 -4.55
CA SER A 171 6.81 5.39 -4.06
C SER A 171 5.66 6.33 -4.44
N ILE A 172 4.48 5.81 -4.81
CA ILE A 172 3.30 6.62 -5.17
C ILE A 172 2.26 6.51 -4.03
N SER A 173 1.61 7.61 -3.67
CA SER A 173 0.54 7.64 -2.66
C SER A 173 -0.69 6.84 -3.08
N LYS A 174 -1.43 6.28 -2.12
CA LYS A 174 -2.71 5.61 -2.40
C LYS A 174 -3.70 6.55 -3.09
N MET A 175 -3.70 7.82 -2.71
CA MET A 175 -4.60 8.83 -3.27
C MET A 175 -4.27 9.16 -4.74
N ASP A 176 -2.98 9.26 -5.06
CA ASP A 176 -2.55 9.48 -6.45
C ASP A 176 -2.78 8.24 -7.30
N LEU A 177 -2.63 7.03 -6.74
CA LEU A 177 -3.00 5.80 -7.44
C LEU A 177 -4.48 5.79 -7.80
N ARG A 178 -5.38 6.12 -6.87
CA ARG A 178 -6.83 6.21 -7.17
C ARG A 178 -7.12 7.24 -8.26
N THR A 179 -6.47 8.40 -8.19
CA THR A 179 -6.60 9.45 -9.22
C THR A 179 -6.10 8.96 -10.58
N PHE A 180 -4.96 8.26 -10.61
CA PHE A 180 -4.39 7.68 -11.81
C PHE A 180 -5.31 6.62 -12.42
N LEU A 181 -5.93 5.74 -11.62
CA LEU A 181 -6.87 4.73 -12.13
C LEU A 181 -8.06 5.39 -12.86
N ARG A 182 -8.64 6.45 -12.28
CA ARG A 182 -9.72 7.22 -12.92
C ARG A 182 -9.26 7.90 -14.20
N TRP A 183 -8.07 8.51 -14.18
CA TRP A 183 -7.49 9.14 -15.37
C TRP A 183 -7.25 8.11 -16.48
N ALA A 184 -6.68 6.95 -16.15
CA ALA A 184 -6.36 5.87 -17.08
C ALA A 184 -7.62 5.23 -17.68
N ALA A 185 -8.71 5.15 -16.93
CA ALA A 185 -10.00 4.68 -17.44
C ALA A 185 -10.48 5.52 -18.63
N ILE A 186 -10.31 6.84 -18.54
CA ILE A 186 -10.78 7.80 -19.55
C ILE A 186 -9.77 7.94 -20.69
N HIS A 187 -8.48 8.07 -20.38
CA HIS A 187 -7.46 8.50 -21.33
C HIS A 187 -6.66 7.35 -21.96
N LEU A 188 -6.63 6.17 -21.34
CA LEU A 188 -5.90 5.01 -21.85
C LEU A 188 -6.81 3.88 -22.36
N GLY A 189 -8.13 4.03 -22.23
CA GLY A 189 -9.12 3.06 -22.71
C GLY A 189 -9.29 1.83 -21.82
N TYR A 190 -9.00 1.95 -20.52
CA TYR A 190 -9.14 0.87 -19.52
C TYR A 190 -10.38 1.08 -18.65
N SER A 191 -11.57 1.00 -19.24
CA SER A 191 -12.84 1.33 -18.58
C SER A 191 -13.10 0.56 -17.29
N SER A 192 -12.64 -0.69 -17.21
CA SER A 192 -12.79 -1.54 -16.02
C SER A 192 -12.13 -0.96 -14.76
N LEU A 193 -11.20 -0.01 -14.91
CA LEU A 193 -10.54 0.64 -13.78
C LEU A 193 -11.51 1.46 -12.91
N VAL A 194 -12.64 1.92 -13.45
CA VAL A 194 -13.67 2.62 -12.66
C VAL A 194 -14.26 1.69 -11.61
N ASP A 195 -14.66 0.48 -12.01
CA ASP A 195 -15.24 -0.51 -11.09
C ASP A 195 -14.22 -1.04 -10.09
N ILE A 196 -12.94 -1.13 -10.49
CA ILE A 196 -11.84 -1.52 -9.60
C ILE A 196 -11.60 -0.45 -8.53
N GLU A 197 -11.59 0.83 -8.90
CA GLU A 197 -11.37 1.93 -7.96
C GLU A 197 -12.55 2.13 -7.01
N ALA A 198 -13.78 1.88 -7.48
CA ALA A 198 -14.99 1.97 -6.66
C ALA A 198 -15.18 0.78 -5.71
N ALA A 199 -14.50 -0.35 -5.96
CA ALA A 199 -14.60 -1.53 -5.11
C ALA A 199 -14.04 -1.26 -3.70
N PRO A 200 -14.68 -1.78 -2.63
CA PRO A 200 -14.14 -1.66 -1.29
C PRO A 200 -12.74 -2.30 -1.17
N PRO A 201 -11.76 -1.63 -0.55
CA PRO A 201 -10.43 -2.19 -0.36
C PRO A 201 -10.46 -3.26 0.73
N THR A 202 -10.51 -4.53 0.32
CA THR A 202 -10.50 -5.70 1.20
C THR A 202 -9.44 -6.71 0.75
N ALA A 203 -8.79 -7.36 1.72
CA ALA A 203 -7.73 -8.34 1.43
C ALA A 203 -8.26 -9.76 1.09
N GLU A 204 -9.54 -10.05 1.36
CA GLU A 204 -10.20 -11.37 1.15
C GLU A 204 -9.34 -12.58 1.64
N LEU A 205 -8.60 -12.42 2.74
CA LEU A 205 -7.68 -13.46 3.29
C LEU A 205 -8.31 -14.31 4.40
N GLU A 206 -9.51 -13.98 4.83
CA GLU A 206 -10.28 -14.73 5.83
C GLU A 206 -11.75 -14.84 5.39
N PRO A 207 -12.51 -15.84 5.89
CA PRO A 207 -13.87 -16.06 5.44
C PRO A 207 -14.76 -14.83 5.69
N ILE A 208 -15.29 -14.28 4.61
CA ILE A 208 -16.23 -13.16 4.66
C ILE A 208 -17.56 -13.70 5.19
N ARG A 209 -18.03 -13.15 6.31
CA ARG A 209 -19.38 -13.41 6.83
C ARG A 209 -20.20 -12.13 6.71
N SER A 210 -21.53 -12.25 6.71
CA SER A 210 -22.45 -11.10 6.53
C SER A 210 -22.21 -9.94 7.50
N ASN A 211 -21.56 -10.19 8.63
CA ASN A 211 -21.23 -9.22 9.66
C ASN A 211 -19.75 -8.79 9.69
N TYR A 212 -18.91 -9.25 8.76
CA TYR A 212 -17.47 -9.04 8.84
C TYR A 212 -16.79 -8.93 7.47
N SER A 213 -16.16 -7.78 7.24
CA SER A 213 -15.34 -7.45 6.08
C SER A 213 -14.04 -6.83 6.58
N GLN A 214 -12.89 -7.31 6.08
CA GLN A 214 -11.57 -6.81 6.45
C GLN A 214 -11.24 -5.57 5.60
N LEU A 215 -11.62 -4.39 6.10
CA LEU A 215 -11.25 -3.10 5.49
C LEU A 215 -9.86 -2.66 5.96
N ASP A 216 -8.99 -2.31 5.01
CA ASP A 216 -7.59 -1.97 5.30
C ASP A 216 -7.41 -0.84 6.32
N GLU A 217 -8.16 0.26 6.18
CA GLU A 217 -8.04 1.43 7.06
C GLU A 217 -8.48 1.12 8.50
N VAL A 218 -9.46 0.23 8.65
CA VAL A 218 -9.94 -0.25 9.96
C VAL A 218 -8.87 -1.11 10.62
N ASP A 219 -8.25 -2.03 9.87
CA ASP A 219 -7.18 -2.90 10.40
C ASP A 219 -5.90 -2.10 10.73
N MET A 220 -5.54 -1.11 9.90
CA MET A 220 -4.43 -0.21 10.19
C MET A 220 -4.71 0.72 11.39
N GLY A 221 -5.98 1.04 11.64
CA GLY A 221 -6.43 2.03 12.61
C GLY A 221 -6.08 3.47 12.21
N MET A 222 -6.02 3.74 10.90
CA MET A 222 -5.72 5.04 10.30
C MET A 222 -6.12 5.06 8.84
N THR A 223 -6.55 6.22 8.34
CA THR A 223 -6.89 6.38 6.92
C THR A 223 -5.65 6.60 6.06
N TYR A 224 -5.77 6.37 4.76
CA TYR A 224 -4.71 6.70 3.80
C TYR A 224 -4.41 8.20 3.77
N GLU A 225 -5.41 9.05 3.98
CA GLU A 225 -5.24 10.50 4.08
C GLU A 225 -4.39 10.88 5.30
N GLU A 226 -4.65 10.27 6.46
CA GLU A 226 -3.84 10.45 7.67
C GLU A 226 -2.41 9.96 7.44
N LEU A 227 -2.23 8.79 6.82
CA LEU A 227 -0.92 8.22 6.50
C LEU A 227 -0.07 9.14 5.62
N SER A 228 -0.64 9.70 4.57
CA SER A 228 0.05 10.66 3.71
C SER A 228 0.46 11.92 4.49
N VAL A 229 -0.37 12.42 5.42
CA VAL A 229 0.01 13.54 6.31
C VAL A 229 1.16 13.15 7.24
N TYR A 230 1.09 11.98 7.89
CA TYR A 230 2.16 11.49 8.76
C TYR A 230 3.48 11.32 7.99
N GLY A 231 3.43 10.77 6.77
CA GLY A 231 4.59 10.60 5.90
C GLY A 231 5.30 11.92 5.60
N ARG A 232 4.55 12.92 5.13
CA ARG A 232 5.08 14.26 4.84
C ARG A 232 5.65 14.93 6.10
N LEU A 233 4.93 14.91 7.23
CA LEU A 233 5.42 15.47 8.49
C LEU A 233 6.71 14.78 8.96
N ARG A 234 6.76 13.46 8.92
CA ARG A 234 7.91 12.66 9.34
C ARG A 234 9.16 12.91 8.48
N LYS A 235 9.00 12.89 7.16
CA LYS A 235 10.14 12.87 6.22
C LYS A 235 10.51 14.25 5.70
N ILE A 236 9.54 15.04 5.24
CA ILE A 236 9.77 16.37 4.64
C ILE A 236 9.98 17.39 5.77
N PHE A 237 9.05 17.46 6.73
CA PHE A 237 9.13 18.39 7.87
C PHE A 237 9.96 17.86 9.04
N ARG A 238 10.58 16.67 8.89
CA ARG A 238 11.51 16.07 9.85
C ARG A 238 10.94 15.93 11.27
N CYS A 239 9.63 15.73 11.39
CA CYS A 239 8.97 15.66 12.68
C CYS A 239 9.12 14.28 13.33
N GLY A 240 9.63 14.26 14.57
CA GLY A 240 9.47 13.14 15.49
C GLY A 240 8.09 13.15 16.17
N PRO A 241 7.83 12.24 17.14
CA PRO A 241 6.49 12.13 17.74
C PRO A 241 5.97 13.42 18.36
N VAL A 242 6.79 14.09 19.19
CA VAL A 242 6.38 15.31 19.91
C VAL A 242 6.13 16.47 18.96
N SER A 243 7.00 16.68 17.96
CA SER A 243 6.84 17.78 17.01
C SER A 243 5.68 17.51 16.04
N MET A 244 5.46 16.26 15.64
CA MET A 244 4.30 15.86 14.84
C MET A 244 2.99 16.15 15.58
N PHE A 245 2.92 15.75 16.86
CA PHE A 245 1.80 16.06 17.74
C PHE A 245 1.47 17.57 17.76
N LYS A 246 2.47 18.42 18.05
CA LYS A 246 2.27 19.88 18.07
C LYS A 246 1.74 20.44 16.75
N ASN A 247 2.29 19.99 15.63
CA ASN A 247 1.84 20.41 14.29
C ASN A 247 0.40 19.95 14.01
N LEU A 248 0.05 18.74 14.42
CA LEU A 248 -1.29 18.19 14.20
C LEU A 248 -2.34 18.77 15.14
N CYS A 249 -1.98 19.19 16.36
CA CYS A 249 -2.90 19.95 17.20
C CYS A 249 -3.29 21.28 16.54
N TYR A 250 -2.37 21.94 15.83
CA TYR A 250 -2.72 23.12 15.04
C TYR A 250 -3.58 22.75 13.82
N LYS A 251 -3.20 21.71 13.06
CA LYS A 251 -3.86 21.33 11.81
C LYS A 251 -5.25 20.69 12.00
N TRP A 252 -5.44 19.91 13.06
CA TRP A 252 -6.64 19.12 13.32
C TRP A 252 -7.41 19.59 14.57
N GLY A 253 -6.95 20.63 15.27
CA GLY A 253 -7.55 21.09 16.53
C GLY A 253 -8.98 21.62 16.42
N THR A 254 -9.48 21.86 15.20
CA THR A 254 -10.90 22.21 14.96
C THR A 254 -11.82 20.99 14.91
N VAL A 255 -11.26 19.79 14.74
CA VAL A 255 -12.01 18.54 14.53
C VAL A 255 -11.71 17.51 15.62
N LEU A 256 -10.49 17.52 16.17
CA LEU A 256 -10.00 16.55 17.15
C LEU A 256 -9.46 17.26 18.40
N THR A 257 -9.69 16.64 19.56
CA THR A 257 -9.09 17.07 20.83
C THR A 257 -7.58 16.80 20.85
N PRO A 258 -6.80 17.52 21.69
CA PRO A 258 -5.38 17.22 21.89
C PRO A 258 -5.13 15.75 22.24
N LYS A 259 -5.97 15.16 23.10
CA LYS A 259 -5.87 13.75 23.46
C LYS A 259 -5.99 12.81 22.26
N GLU A 260 -7.00 13.00 21.41
CA GLU A 260 -7.21 12.18 20.22
C GLU A 260 -6.06 12.31 19.21
N VAL A 261 -5.53 13.54 19.01
CA VAL A 261 -4.34 13.75 18.19
C VAL A 261 -3.13 13.03 18.78
N GLY A 262 -2.95 13.10 20.10
CA GLY A 262 -1.90 12.39 20.83
C GLY A 262 -1.97 10.89 20.63
N ASP A 263 -3.15 10.29 20.77
CA ASP A 263 -3.37 8.86 20.59
C ASP A 263 -3.09 8.41 19.14
N LYS A 264 -3.54 9.18 18.15
CA LYS A 264 -3.25 8.93 16.73
C LYS A 264 -1.75 8.96 16.42
N VAL A 265 -1.03 9.97 16.91
CA VAL A 265 0.43 10.09 16.71
C VAL A 265 1.18 8.93 17.37
N LYS A 266 0.80 8.57 18.61
CA LYS A 266 1.41 7.43 19.31
C LYS A 266 1.16 6.12 18.56
N HIS A 267 -0.06 5.91 18.07
CA HIS A 267 -0.43 4.72 17.29
C HIS A 267 0.42 4.61 16.01
N PHE A 268 0.54 5.70 15.24
CA PHE A 268 1.40 5.77 14.06
C PHE A 268 2.86 5.40 14.38
N PHE A 269 3.50 6.08 15.34
CA PHE A 269 4.92 5.85 15.65
C PHE A 269 5.20 4.48 16.29
N LYS A 270 4.26 3.93 17.07
CA LYS A 270 4.37 2.57 17.61
C LYS A 270 4.47 1.56 16.47
N TYR A 271 3.54 1.62 15.53
CA TYR A 271 3.49 0.63 14.46
C TYR A 271 4.52 0.87 13.35
N TYR A 272 4.85 2.11 13.04
CA TYR A 272 6.02 2.45 12.22
C TYR A 272 7.28 1.78 12.80
N ALA A 273 7.50 1.91 14.12
CA ALA A 273 8.66 1.32 14.79
C ALA A 273 8.64 -0.22 14.77
N VAL A 274 7.50 -0.84 15.09
CA VAL A 274 7.32 -2.31 15.07
C VAL A 274 7.62 -2.87 13.68
N ASN A 275 7.11 -2.22 12.64
CA ASN A 275 7.18 -2.74 11.28
C ASN A 275 8.39 -2.25 10.47
N ARG A 276 9.23 -1.34 10.99
CA ARG A 276 10.34 -0.77 10.21
C ARG A 276 11.28 -1.82 9.64
N HIS A 277 11.50 -2.92 10.36
CA HIS A 277 12.29 -4.05 9.89
C HIS A 277 11.82 -4.62 8.54
N LYS A 278 10.56 -4.43 8.14
CA LYS A 278 10.05 -4.84 6.82
C LYS A 278 10.66 -4.02 5.68
N MET A 279 10.99 -2.75 5.93
CA MET A 279 11.55 -1.84 4.91
C MET A 279 12.97 -2.23 4.49
N THR A 280 13.70 -2.94 5.36
CA THR A 280 15.07 -3.41 5.07
C THR A 280 15.11 -4.46 3.94
N VAL A 281 13.98 -5.08 3.62
CA VAL A 281 13.85 -6.12 2.60
C VAL A 281 12.72 -5.82 1.60
N LEU A 282 12.18 -4.61 1.63
CA LEU A 282 11.13 -4.22 0.70
C LEU A 282 11.72 -4.11 -0.71
N THR A 283 10.93 -4.51 -1.71
CA THR A 283 11.28 -4.43 -3.13
C THR A 283 11.77 -3.04 -3.53
N PRO A 284 12.87 -2.92 -4.31
CA PRO A 284 13.32 -1.63 -4.84
C PRO A 284 12.23 -1.01 -5.70
N SER A 285 11.95 0.27 -5.44
CA SER A 285 10.81 0.97 -6.03
C SER A 285 11.25 2.11 -6.93
N TYR A 286 10.45 2.42 -7.96
CA TYR A 286 10.55 3.70 -8.66
C TYR A 286 10.41 4.84 -7.64
N HIS A 287 11.24 5.88 -7.73
CA HIS A 287 11.18 7.02 -6.82
C HIS A 287 10.25 8.10 -7.38
N ALA A 288 9.25 8.52 -6.60
CA ALA A 288 8.30 9.57 -6.99
C ALA A 288 8.08 10.54 -5.82
N GLU A 289 7.56 10.04 -4.70
CA GLU A 289 7.24 10.85 -3.53
C GLU A 289 8.46 11.22 -2.68
N SER A 290 8.56 12.51 -2.33
CA SER A 290 9.63 13.05 -1.48
C SER A 290 9.54 12.63 0.00
N TYR A 291 8.52 11.83 0.36
CA TYR A 291 8.37 11.25 1.71
C TYR A 291 8.56 9.73 1.76
N SER A 292 9.10 9.13 0.70
CA SER A 292 9.33 7.68 0.62
C SER A 292 10.08 7.12 1.85
N PRO A 293 9.62 5.98 2.41
CA PRO A 293 10.28 5.32 3.54
C PRO A 293 11.40 4.35 3.13
N GLU A 294 11.80 4.34 1.85
CA GLU A 294 12.81 3.46 1.25
C GLU A 294 14.15 3.51 2.01
N ASP A 295 14.62 2.36 2.50
CA ASP A 295 15.72 2.29 3.48
C ASP A 295 17.12 2.09 2.85
N ASN A 296 17.22 1.70 1.57
CA ASN A 296 18.51 1.43 0.95
C ASN A 296 19.25 2.71 0.53
N ARG A 297 18.53 3.77 0.17
CA ARG A 297 19.13 5.00 -0.39
C ARG A 297 18.51 6.28 0.15
N PHE A 298 17.19 6.36 0.25
CA PHE A 298 16.51 7.65 0.45
C PHE A 298 16.23 8.00 1.91
N ASP A 299 15.89 7.03 2.74
CA ASP A 299 15.46 7.23 4.13
C ASP A 299 16.16 6.27 5.09
N LEU A 300 17.48 6.45 5.24
CA LEU A 300 18.31 5.68 6.14
C LEU A 300 17.86 5.86 7.61
N ARG A 301 17.39 4.79 8.25
CA ARG A 301 16.87 4.81 9.62
C ARG A 301 17.28 3.56 10.40
N GLN A 302 17.11 3.64 11.73
CA GLN A 302 17.15 2.42 12.55
C GLN A 302 16.01 1.49 12.14
N PHE A 303 16.17 0.18 12.32
CA PHE A 303 15.11 -0.81 12.15
C PHE A 303 14.83 -1.62 13.42
N LEU A 304 15.64 -1.41 14.47
CA LEU A 304 15.42 -1.90 15.82
C LEU A 304 15.17 -0.71 16.76
N TYR A 305 13.90 -0.39 16.96
CA TYR A 305 13.47 0.72 17.81
C TYR A 305 12.97 0.25 19.17
N ASN A 306 13.07 1.10 20.19
CA ASN A 306 12.20 0.97 21.37
C ASN A 306 10.78 1.43 21.00
N VAL A 307 9.91 0.46 20.67
CA VAL A 307 8.55 0.68 20.18
C VAL A 307 7.62 1.37 21.18
N LYS A 308 8.02 1.50 22.45
CA LYS A 308 7.25 2.20 23.49
C LYS A 308 7.50 3.72 23.49
N TRP A 309 8.57 4.19 22.83
CA TRP A 309 8.91 5.62 22.75
C TRP A 309 8.77 6.36 24.11
N PRO A 310 9.40 5.87 25.19
CA PRO A 310 8.99 6.18 26.57
C PRO A 310 9.12 7.65 26.94
N TYR A 311 10.11 8.36 26.39
CA TYR A 311 10.28 9.79 26.62
C TYR A 311 9.26 10.60 25.80
N GLN A 312 9.18 10.30 24.50
CA GLN A 312 8.37 11.07 23.55
C GLN A 312 6.88 10.94 23.86
N PHE A 313 6.41 9.73 24.19
CA PHE A 313 5.00 9.52 24.50
C PHE A 313 4.60 10.15 25.83
N ARG A 314 5.44 10.06 26.85
CA ARG A 314 5.24 10.80 28.11
C ARG A 314 5.20 12.30 27.88
N LYS A 315 6.08 12.83 27.02
CA LYS A 315 6.07 14.26 26.72
C LYS A 315 4.80 14.70 25.99
N ILE A 316 4.23 13.85 25.14
CA ILE A 316 2.90 14.10 24.54
C ILE A 316 1.84 14.13 25.64
N ASP A 317 1.85 13.18 26.59
CA ASP A 317 0.89 13.16 27.70
C ASP A 317 0.96 14.42 28.58
N GLU A 318 2.17 14.90 28.90
CA GLU A 318 2.36 16.17 29.61
C GLU A 318 1.74 17.35 28.85
N LEU A 319 2.00 17.45 27.54
CA LEU A 319 1.46 18.54 26.70
C LEU A 319 -0.06 18.47 26.54
N VAL A 320 -0.64 17.26 26.48
CA VAL A 320 -2.10 17.09 26.45
C VAL A 320 -2.70 17.62 27.75
N ASN A 321 -2.13 17.28 28.91
CA ASN A 321 -2.60 17.78 30.20
C ASN A 321 -2.47 19.31 30.35
N GLU A 322 -1.39 19.89 29.82
CA GLU A 322 -1.19 21.35 29.78
C GLU A 322 -2.29 22.03 28.95
N LEU A 323 -2.55 21.54 27.73
CA LEU A 323 -3.57 22.10 26.83
C LEU A 323 -5.00 21.94 27.35
N ASP A 324 -5.30 20.82 28.01
CA ASP A 324 -6.61 20.60 28.64
C ASP A 324 -6.79 21.54 29.85
N SER A 325 -5.72 21.83 30.59
CA SER A 325 -5.74 22.77 31.71
C SER A 325 -5.99 24.21 31.23
N ASP A 326 -5.35 24.63 30.15
CA ASP A 326 -5.55 25.95 29.54
C ASP A 326 -6.99 26.12 29.01
N GLN A 327 -7.59 25.08 28.42
CA GLN A 327 -9.01 25.11 28.03
C GLN A 327 -9.95 25.24 29.24
N VAL A 328 -9.63 24.57 30.35
CA VAL A 328 -10.42 24.69 31.60
C VAL A 328 -10.27 26.08 32.20
N GLU A 329 -9.09 26.69 32.16
CA GLU A 329 -8.87 28.07 32.61
C GLU A 329 -9.60 29.09 31.73
N ILE A 330 -9.55 28.97 30.40
CA ILE A 330 -10.31 29.84 29.48
C ILE A 330 -11.81 29.71 29.74
N THR A 331 -12.33 28.49 29.90
CA THR A 331 -13.76 28.27 30.16
C THR A 331 -14.19 28.81 31.53
N LYS A 332 -13.36 28.68 32.56
CA LYS A 332 -13.60 29.31 33.88
C LYS A 332 -13.53 30.83 33.83
N THR A 333 -12.68 31.40 32.98
CA THR A 333 -12.59 32.85 32.80
C THR A 333 -13.82 33.38 32.06
N VAL A 334 -14.29 32.68 31.02
CA VAL A 334 -15.49 33.02 30.25
C VAL A 334 -16.79 32.85 31.06
N HIS A 335 -16.85 31.90 32.00
CA HIS A 335 -17.97 31.77 32.94
C HIS A 335 -17.81 32.59 34.23
N GLY A 336 -16.62 33.15 34.49
CA GLY A 336 -16.31 33.96 35.67
C GLY A 336 -16.30 35.48 35.41
N SER A 337 -16.26 35.93 34.16
CA SER A 337 -16.32 37.35 33.80
C SER A 337 -17.65 37.71 33.15
N GLY A 338 -18.56 38.26 33.95
CA GLY A 338 -19.63 39.10 33.42
C GLY A 338 -19.01 40.31 32.71
N GLY A 339 -19.19 40.36 31.39
CA GLY A 339 -19.09 41.55 30.53
C GLY A 339 -17.75 42.27 30.45
N MET A 340 -17.04 42.13 29.32
CA MET A 340 -16.54 43.29 28.55
C MET A 340 -15.98 42.85 27.19
N GLY A 341 -16.22 43.70 26.19
CA GLY A 341 -16.10 43.39 24.77
C GLY A 341 -14.69 43.18 24.25
N VAL A 342 -14.61 42.33 23.22
CA VAL A 342 -13.44 42.13 22.36
C VAL A 342 -13.36 43.29 21.37
N VAL A 343 -12.23 44.00 21.35
CA VAL A 343 -11.85 44.89 20.25
C VAL A 343 -10.72 44.20 19.48
N ALA A 344 -10.98 43.94 18.20
CA ALA A 344 -10.02 43.44 17.24
C ALA A 344 -9.15 44.59 16.69
N ALA A 345 -7.86 44.33 16.44
CA ALA A 345 -7.11 44.88 15.29
C ALA A 345 -5.68 44.32 15.26
N GLY A 346 -5.22 43.89 14.08
CA GLY A 346 -3.82 43.56 13.81
C GLY A 346 -3.63 42.41 12.82
N ALA A 347 -4.12 42.58 11.59
CA ALA A 347 -3.80 41.68 10.48
C ALA A 347 -2.48 42.13 9.85
N ASP A 348 -1.45 41.27 9.88
CA ASP A 348 -0.29 41.37 9.00
C ASP A 348 -0.12 40.07 8.21
N ASN A 349 -0.67 40.13 7.00
CA ASN A 349 -0.22 39.57 5.72
C ASN A 349 0.11 38.04 5.60
N PRO A 350 -0.80 37.23 5.03
CA PRO A 350 -0.53 35.88 4.58
C PRO A 350 -0.12 35.88 3.09
N SER A 351 1.12 36.27 2.81
CA SER A 351 1.71 36.04 1.48
C SER A 351 3.24 35.89 1.58
N ALA A 352 3.68 34.70 2.01
CA ALA A 352 5.06 34.27 1.88
C ALA A 352 5.10 32.77 1.58
N GLY A 353 5.32 32.43 0.31
CA GLY A 353 5.71 31.08 -0.12
C GLY A 353 4.72 30.41 -1.06
N ILE A 354 4.80 30.74 -2.35
CA ILE A 354 4.52 29.80 -3.45
C ILE A 354 5.83 29.06 -3.72
#